data_AF-A0A2D9VQM7-F1
#
_entry.id   AF-A0A2D9VQM7-F1
#
_cell.length_a   1.000
_cell.length_b   1.000
_cell.length_c   1.000
_cell.angle_alpha   90.00
_cell.angle_beta   90.00
_cell.angle_gamma   90.00
#
_symmetry.space_group_name_H-M   'P 1'
#
loop_
_entity.id
_entity.type
_entity.pdbx_description
1 polymer ?
#
loop_
_entity_poly.entity_id
_entity_poly.type
_entity_poly.pdbx_seq_one_letter_code
_entity_poly.pdbx_strand_id
1 'polypeptide(L)'
;METTQILIIIAAIVLSFMVLKFVTKLLFRLIIVLIVLIVFYMGYQHFSGTNIFDNISKLCQNDKDLKCVCFTTPILDDINNRFTNEEIEKIKTNKLKCNIEFGRSFRAKESEIKKCFEQYGETSILEEILSEIKIKNFLFKNTNKEKNGND
;
A
#
# COMPACT_ATOMS: atom_id res chain seq x y z
N MET A 1 25.75 -59.23 -19.57
CA MET A 1 25.97 -57.77 -19.59
C MET A 1 27.30 -57.51 -18.94
N GLU A 2 28.23 -56.90 -19.68
CA GLU A 2 29.54 -56.56 -19.14
C GLU A 2 29.39 -55.46 -18.08
N THR A 3 30.19 -55.56 -17.01
CA THR A 3 30.17 -54.63 -15.86
C THR A 3 30.34 -53.16 -16.29
N THR A 4 31.02 -52.93 -17.42
CA THR A 4 31.21 -51.64 -18.08
C THR A 4 29.88 -51.00 -18.52
N GLN A 5 28.95 -51.77 -19.07
CA GLN A 5 27.65 -51.26 -19.53
C GLN A 5 26.77 -50.81 -18.35
N ILE A 6 26.80 -51.57 -17.25
CA ILE A 6 26.05 -51.25 -16.03
C ILE A 6 26.56 -49.94 -15.42
N LEU A 7 27.89 -49.74 -15.38
CA LEU A 7 28.51 -48.50 -14.90
C LEU A 7 28.12 -47.27 -15.74
N ILE A 8 28.10 -47.40 -17.06
CA ILE A 8 27.71 -46.31 -17.97
C ILE A 8 26.25 -45.90 -17.76
N ILE A 9 25.35 -46.88 -17.59
CA ILE A 9 23.92 -46.61 -17.33
C ILE A 9 23.74 -45.87 -16.00
N ILE A 10 24.42 -46.31 -14.94
CA ILE A 10 24.35 -45.65 -13.63
C ILE A 10 24.90 -44.22 -13.72
N ALA A 11 26.03 -44.02 -14.38
CA ALA A 11 26.62 -42.70 -14.58
C ALA A 11 25.69 -41.77 -15.36
N ALA A 12 25.02 -42.26 -16.41
CA ALA A 12 24.06 -41.50 -17.19
C ALA A 12 22.85 -41.06 -16.35
N ILE A 13 22.31 -41.94 -15.50
CA ILE A 13 21.19 -41.62 -14.61
C ILE A 13 21.59 -40.53 -13.60
N VAL A 14 22.78 -40.64 -13.00
CA VAL A 14 23.27 -39.66 -12.03
C VAL A 14 23.47 -38.29 -12.69
N LEU A 15 24.08 -38.24 -13.87
CA LEU A 15 24.26 -37.00 -14.64
C LEU A 15 22.91 -36.36 -14.99
N SER A 16 21.96 -37.16 -15.48
CA SER A 16 20.63 -36.66 -15.85
C SER A 16 19.88 -36.09 -14.64
N PHE A 17 19.99 -36.73 -13.47
CA PHE A 17 19.40 -36.21 -12.23
C PHE A 17 20.06 -34.91 -11.76
N MET A 18 21.39 -34.80 -11.92
CA MET A 18 22.13 -33.60 -11.54
C MET A 18 21.73 -32.38 -12.39
N VAL A 19 21.56 -32.57 -13.70
CA VAL A 19 21.06 -31.53 -14.62
C VAL A 19 19.63 -31.11 -14.26
N LEU A 20 18.72 -32.07 -14.00
CA LEU A 20 17.35 -31.77 -13.60
C LEU A 20 17.30 -30.97 -12.29
N LYS A 21 18.12 -31.34 -11.30
CA LYS A 21 18.21 -30.62 -10.02
C LYS A 21 18.75 -29.19 -10.19
N PHE A 22 19.66 -28.99 -11.13
CA PHE A 22 20.21 -27.67 -11.44
C PHE A 22 19.17 -26.78 -12.13
N VAL A 23 18.51 -27.30 -13.17
CA VAL A 23 17.47 -26.58 -13.93
C VAL A 23 16.29 -26.23 -13.03
N THR A 24 15.79 -27.19 -12.23
CA THR A 24 14.67 -26.94 -11.30
C THR A 24 15.00 -25.88 -10.26
N LYS A 25 16.22 -25.85 -9.71
CA LYS A 25 16.68 -24.81 -8.78
C LYS A 25 16.71 -23.42 -9.42
N LEU A 26 17.13 -23.34 -10.69
CA LEU A 26 17.17 -22.09 -11.44
C LEU A 26 15.75 -21.60 -11.78
N LEU A 27 14.87 -22.49 -12.26
CA LEU A 27 13.47 -22.17 -12.54
C LEU A 27 12.73 -21.72 -11.28
N PHE A 28 12.93 -22.38 -10.15
CA PHE A 28 12.30 -21.99 -8.89
C PHE A 28 12.71 -20.58 -8.46
N ARG A 29 13.99 -20.24 -8.61
CA ARG A 29 14.49 -18.88 -8.32
C ARG A 29 13.86 -17.84 -9.25
N LEU A 30 13.71 -18.18 -10.53
CA LEU A 30 13.10 -17.29 -11.53
C LEU A 30 11.61 -17.07 -11.24
N ILE A 31 10.87 -18.12 -10.86
CA ILE A 31 9.45 -18.03 -10.45
C ILE A 31 9.30 -17.10 -9.24
N ILE A 32 10.16 -17.21 -8.22
CA ILE A 32 10.11 -16.32 -7.06
C ILE A 32 10.29 -14.86 -7.48
N VAL A 33 11.30 -14.57 -8.31
CA VAL A 33 11.52 -13.20 -8.82
C VAL A 33 10.30 -12.69 -9.58
N LEU A 34 9.70 -13.54 -10.42
CA LEU A 34 8.52 -13.19 -11.20
C LEU A 34 7.30 -12.90 -10.31
N ILE A 35 7.08 -13.68 -9.26
CA ILE A 35 6.03 -13.42 -8.26
C ILE A 35 6.26 -12.09 -7.56
N VAL A 36 7.50 -11.82 -7.13
CA VAL A 36 7.86 -10.55 -6.48
C VAL A 36 7.57 -9.37 -7.40
N LEU A 37 7.93 -9.47 -8.68
CA LEU A 37 7.64 -8.43 -9.68
C LEU A 37 6.15 -8.22 -9.88
N ILE A 38 5.36 -9.30 -9.96
CA ILE A 38 3.89 -9.20 -10.09
C ILE A 38 3.30 -8.50 -8.86
N VAL A 39 3.69 -8.91 -7.65
CA VAL A 39 3.20 -8.29 -6.40
C VAL A 39 3.58 -6.81 -6.35
N PHE A 40 4.81 -6.47 -6.75
CA PHE A 40 5.28 -5.08 -6.78
C PHE A 40 4.53 -4.25 -7.81
N TYR A 41 4.29 -4.79 -9.01
CA TYR A 41 3.54 -4.15 -10.07
C TYR A 41 2.06 -3.96 -9.72
N MET A 42 1.41 -4.99 -9.16
CA MET A 42 0.04 -4.91 -8.67
C MET A 42 -0.08 -3.89 -7.54
N GLY A 43 0.88 -3.88 -6.61
CA GLY A 43 0.98 -2.86 -5.58
C GLY A 43 1.06 -1.47 -6.20
N TYR A 44 2.02 -1.24 -7.10
CA TYR A 44 2.19 0.05 -7.78
C TYR A 44 0.93 0.50 -8.52
N GLN A 45 0.27 -0.38 -9.27
CA GLN A 45 -0.99 -0.07 -9.96
C GLN A 45 -2.11 0.29 -8.98
N HIS A 46 -2.20 -0.41 -7.86
CA HIS A 46 -3.16 -0.07 -6.80
C HIS A 46 -2.88 1.31 -6.18
N PHE A 47 -1.61 1.64 -5.92
CA PHE A 47 -1.21 2.95 -5.37
C PHE A 47 -1.29 4.09 -6.38
N SER A 48 -1.08 3.81 -7.67
CA SER A 48 -1.09 4.80 -8.76
C SER A 48 -2.44 4.93 -9.46
N GLY A 49 -3.47 4.20 -9.01
CA GLY A 49 -4.81 4.27 -9.60
C GLY A 49 -5.51 5.59 -9.28
N THR A 50 -5.49 5.99 -8.01
CA THR A 50 -6.36 7.07 -7.49
C THR A 50 -5.55 8.16 -6.80
N ASN A 51 -5.82 9.40 -7.20
CA ASN A 51 -5.38 10.59 -6.49
C ASN A 51 -6.35 10.84 -5.33
N ILE A 52 -5.89 10.66 -4.08
CA ILE A 52 -6.78 10.82 -2.93
C ILE A 52 -7.31 12.25 -2.85
N PHE A 53 -6.54 13.28 -3.21
CA PHE A 53 -7.02 14.67 -3.18
C PHE A 53 -8.29 14.90 -4.01
N ASP A 54 -8.39 14.29 -5.20
CA ASP A 54 -9.58 14.42 -6.04
C ASP A 54 -10.82 13.78 -5.39
N ASN A 55 -10.64 12.81 -4.51
CA ASN A 55 -11.72 12.18 -3.76
C ASN A 55 -12.09 12.99 -2.50
N ILE A 56 -11.10 13.55 -1.78
CA ILE A 56 -11.37 14.38 -0.61
C ILE A 56 -12.06 15.70 -1.02
N SER A 57 -11.64 16.30 -2.13
CA SER A 57 -12.30 17.51 -2.65
C SER A 57 -13.78 17.26 -2.99
N LYS A 58 -14.14 16.04 -3.40
CA LYS A 58 -15.55 15.65 -3.64
C LYS A 58 -16.35 15.45 -2.36
N LEU A 59 -15.71 15.17 -1.23
CA LEU A 59 -16.36 15.09 0.08
C LEU A 59 -16.74 16.48 0.60
N CYS A 60 -16.20 17.56 0.03
CA CYS A 60 -16.60 18.93 0.31
C CYS A 60 -17.44 19.49 -0.85
N GLN A 61 -18.70 19.06 -0.95
CA GLN A 61 -19.65 19.68 -1.89
C GLN A 61 -20.22 21.01 -1.36
N ASN A 62 -20.22 21.17 -0.04
CA ASN A 62 -20.70 22.35 0.64
C ASN A 62 -19.72 22.65 1.79
N ASP A 63 -19.20 23.87 1.87
CA ASP A 63 -18.15 24.24 2.85
C ASP A 63 -18.64 24.15 4.31
N LYS A 64 -19.95 23.98 4.51
CA LYS A 64 -20.60 23.79 5.81
C LYS A 64 -20.89 22.33 6.15
N ASP A 65 -20.62 21.40 5.24
CA ASP A 65 -20.79 19.98 5.52
C ASP A 65 -19.80 19.57 6.62
N LEU A 66 -20.28 18.80 7.59
CA LEU A 66 -19.48 18.28 8.69
C LEU A 66 -18.31 17.45 8.17
N LYS A 67 -18.50 16.70 7.07
CA LYS A 67 -17.41 15.96 6.42
C LYS A 67 -16.31 16.92 5.92
N CYS A 68 -16.69 18.08 5.40
CA CYS A 68 -15.71 19.07 4.98
C CYS A 68 -14.98 19.72 6.16
N VAL A 69 -15.74 20.24 7.12
CA VAL A 69 -15.21 20.99 8.26
C VAL A 69 -14.34 20.11 9.17
N CYS A 70 -14.81 18.90 9.48
CA CYS A 70 -14.13 18.03 10.45
C CYS A 70 -13.08 17.12 9.82
N PHE A 71 -13.16 16.76 8.54
CA PHE A 71 -12.21 15.82 7.91
C PHE A 71 -11.35 16.50 6.85
N THR A 72 -11.95 17.15 5.86
CA THR A 72 -11.21 17.71 4.71
C THR A 72 -10.35 18.91 5.09
N THR A 73 -10.90 19.88 5.83
CA THR A 73 -10.22 21.13 6.17
C THR A 73 -8.95 20.92 7.01
N PRO A 74 -8.96 20.16 8.12
CA PRO A 74 -7.76 19.97 8.93
C PRO A 74 -6.61 19.32 8.14
N ILE A 75 -6.95 18.41 7.22
CA ILE A 75 -5.98 17.72 6.35
C ILE A 75 -5.41 18.70 5.31
N LEU A 76 -6.26 19.45 4.62
CA LEU A 76 -5.81 20.43 3.62
C LEU A 76 -4.98 21.54 4.25
N ASP A 77 -5.38 22.04 5.42
CA ASP A 77 -4.63 23.07 6.14
C ASP A 77 -3.25 22.57 6.56
N ASP A 78 -3.13 21.33 7.05
CA ASP A 78 -1.84 20.73 7.36
C ASP A 78 -0.94 20.64 6.11
N ILE A 79 -1.50 20.29 4.96
CA ILE A 79 -0.75 20.20 3.70
C ILE A 79 -0.34 21.59 3.20
N ASN A 80 -1.25 22.55 3.21
CA ASN A 80 -1.01 23.93 2.80
C ASN A 80 0.01 24.63 3.70
N ASN A 81 0.11 24.23 4.97
CA ASN A 81 1.14 24.72 5.89
C ASN A 81 2.51 24.08 5.65
N ARG A 82 2.58 22.87 5.09
CA ARG A 82 3.84 22.13 4.86
C ARG A 82 4.42 22.32 3.46
N PHE A 83 3.61 22.73 2.49
CA PHE A 83 3.99 22.80 1.08
C PHE A 83 3.50 24.10 0.45
N THR A 84 4.31 24.63 -0.45
CA THR A 84 3.91 25.74 -1.32
C THR A 84 2.90 25.27 -2.38
N ASN A 85 2.13 26.20 -2.96
CA ASN A 85 1.16 25.86 -4.02
C ASN A 85 1.79 25.13 -5.21
N GLU A 86 3.02 25.49 -5.60
CA GLU A 86 3.75 24.81 -6.67
C GLU A 86 4.13 23.38 -6.30
N GLU A 87 4.49 23.13 -5.04
CA GLU A 87 4.78 21.78 -4.54
C GLU A 87 3.52 20.93 -4.43
N ILE A 88 2.40 21.54 -4.04
CA ILE A 88 1.10 20.86 -3.99
C ILE A 88 0.69 20.37 -5.38
N GLU A 89 0.86 21.18 -6.43
CA GLU A 89 0.59 20.74 -7.81
C GLU A 89 1.52 19.58 -8.25
N LYS A 90 2.80 19.61 -7.84
CA LYS A 90 3.73 18.48 -8.04
C LYS A 90 3.34 17.23 -7.24
N ILE A 91 2.74 17.40 -6.06
CA ILE A 91 2.25 16.31 -5.23
C ILE A 91 0.98 15.71 -5.86
N LYS A 92 0.03 16.53 -6.31
CA LYS A 92 -1.20 16.08 -6.99
C LYS A 92 -0.91 15.29 -8.26
N THR A 93 0.09 15.70 -9.04
CA THR A 93 0.51 14.99 -10.26
C THR A 93 1.18 13.64 -9.96
N ASN A 94 1.83 13.48 -8.80
CA ASN A 94 2.39 12.20 -8.36
C ASN A 94 1.47 11.50 -7.35
N LYS A 95 0.57 10.64 -7.86
CA LYS A 95 -0.44 9.93 -7.06
C LYS A 95 0.14 9.17 -5.84
N LEU A 96 1.31 8.56 -5.97
CA LEU A 96 1.95 7.87 -4.84
C LEU A 96 2.35 8.86 -3.75
N LYS A 97 3.05 9.94 -4.13
CA LYS A 97 3.46 11.00 -3.20
C LYS A 97 2.25 11.68 -2.57
N CYS A 98 1.20 11.91 -3.36
CA CYS A 98 -0.08 12.43 -2.94
C CYS A 98 -0.69 11.60 -1.80
N ASN A 99 -0.78 10.29 -2.00
CA ASN A 99 -1.36 9.38 -1.02
C ASN A 99 -0.50 9.31 0.25
N ILE A 100 0.83 9.31 0.12
CA ILE A 100 1.76 9.33 1.24
C ILE A 100 1.58 10.59 2.09
N GLU A 101 1.58 11.77 1.46
CA GLU A 101 1.45 13.04 2.19
C GLU A 101 0.07 13.21 2.81
N PHE A 102 -0.99 12.78 2.12
CA PHE A 102 -2.33 12.69 2.69
C PHE A 102 -2.36 11.80 3.93
N GLY A 103 -1.78 10.59 3.84
CA GLY A 103 -1.74 9.66 4.97
C GLY A 103 -0.97 10.22 6.17
N ARG A 104 0.07 11.02 5.91
CA ARG A 104 0.84 11.72 6.95
C ARG A 104 0.01 12.83 7.61
N SER A 105 -0.66 13.67 6.84
CA SER A 105 -1.55 14.72 7.35
C SER A 105 -2.71 14.14 8.15
N PHE A 106 -3.36 13.10 7.62
CA PHE A 106 -4.44 12.42 8.33
C PHE A 106 -4.01 11.94 9.71
N ARG A 107 -2.85 11.26 9.82
CA ARG A 107 -2.33 10.80 11.12
C ARG A 107 -2.01 11.94 12.07
N ALA A 108 -1.42 13.03 11.56
CA ALA A 108 -1.10 14.20 12.37
C ALA A 108 -2.38 14.88 12.92
N LYS A 109 -3.46 14.85 12.14
CA LYS A 109 -4.73 15.50 12.45
C LYS A 109 -5.81 14.55 12.97
N GLU A 110 -5.53 13.26 13.10
CA GLU A 110 -6.53 12.24 13.46
C GLU A 110 -7.25 12.56 14.76
N SER A 111 -6.51 13.01 15.80
CA SER A 111 -7.13 13.39 17.07
C SER A 111 -8.00 14.63 16.95
N GLU A 112 -7.64 15.59 16.09
CA GLU A 112 -8.40 16.82 15.87
C GLU A 112 -9.70 16.50 15.11
N ILE A 113 -9.60 15.68 14.07
CA ILE A 113 -10.71 15.16 13.27
C ILE A 113 -11.70 14.41 14.17
N LYS A 114 -11.23 13.49 15.01
CA LYS A 114 -12.08 12.73 15.95
C LYS A 114 -12.81 13.64 16.92
N LYS A 115 -12.08 14.57 17.56
CA LYS A 115 -12.69 15.55 18.48
C LYS A 115 -13.73 16.41 17.80
N CYS A 116 -13.49 16.82 16.55
CA CYS A 116 -14.47 17.58 15.78
C CYS A 116 -15.76 16.75 15.59
N PHE A 117 -15.68 15.51 15.11
CA PHE A 117 -16.86 14.66 14.98
C PHE A 117 -17.58 14.37 16.31
N GLU A 118 -16.83 14.17 17.39
CA GLU A 118 -17.37 13.98 18.75
C GLU A 118 -18.19 15.20 19.22
N GLN A 119 -17.75 16.43 18.91
CA GLN A 119 -18.48 17.65 19.27
C GLN A 119 -19.85 17.76 18.60
N TYR A 120 -20.04 17.10 17.45
CA TYR A 120 -21.31 17.05 16.73
C TYR A 120 -22.08 15.74 16.98
N GLY A 121 -21.58 14.85 17.85
CA GLY A 121 -22.24 13.58 18.20
C GLY A 121 -22.11 12.48 17.14
N GLU A 122 -21.19 12.62 16.19
CA GLU A 122 -21.14 11.86 14.93
C GLU A 122 -19.88 10.99 14.84
N THR A 123 -19.68 10.08 15.81
CA THR A 123 -18.43 9.30 15.92
C THR A 123 -18.25 8.23 14.83
N SER A 124 -19.34 7.79 14.19
CA SER A 124 -19.31 6.74 13.16
C SER A 124 -18.95 7.25 11.76
N ILE A 125 -19.11 8.55 11.49
CA ILE A 125 -18.86 9.13 10.17
C ILE A 125 -17.41 8.93 9.72
N LEU A 126 -16.46 9.03 10.64
CA LEU A 126 -15.04 8.89 10.31
C LEU A 126 -14.72 7.51 9.71
N GLU A 127 -15.32 6.44 10.24
CA GLU A 127 -15.12 5.09 9.71
C GLU A 127 -15.76 4.90 8.34
N GLU A 128 -16.94 5.51 8.14
CA GLU A 128 -17.64 5.54 6.84
C GLU A 128 -16.76 6.22 5.79
N ILE A 129 -16.26 7.43 6.06
CA ILE A 129 -15.37 8.18 5.16
C ILE A 129 -14.12 7.36 4.81
N LEU A 130 -13.46 6.76 5.81
CA LEU A 130 -12.26 5.95 5.59
C LEU A 130 -12.54 4.69 4.76
N SER A 131 -13.76 4.16 4.83
CA SER A 131 -14.21 3.03 4.00
C SER A 131 -14.52 3.46 2.56
N GLU A 132 -15.17 4.61 2.37
CA GLU A 132 -15.51 5.17 1.06
C GLU A 132 -14.26 5.52 0.25
N ILE A 133 -13.27 6.15 0.88
CA ILE A 133 -12.02 6.53 0.22
C ILE A 133 -11.08 5.29 0.07
N LYS A 134 -11.53 4.09 0.46
CA LYS A 134 -10.76 2.82 0.45
C LYS A 134 -9.42 2.93 1.18
N ILE A 135 -9.33 3.82 2.18
CA ILE A 135 -8.11 4.09 2.94
C ILE A 135 -7.84 3.00 3.99
N LYS A 136 -8.83 2.16 4.32
CA LYS A 136 -8.72 1.14 5.39
C LYS A 136 -7.48 0.23 5.27
N ASN A 137 -7.06 -0.11 4.05
CA ASN A 137 -5.84 -0.90 3.80
C ASN A 137 -4.54 -0.07 3.80
N PHE A 138 -4.64 1.25 3.64
CA PHE A 138 -3.52 2.18 3.48
C PHE A 138 -2.99 2.71 4.82
N LEU A 139 -3.87 3.08 5.76
CA LEU A 139 -3.46 3.66 7.04
C LEU A 139 -3.13 2.62 8.12
N PHE A 140 -3.79 1.47 8.11
CA PHE A 140 -3.76 0.52 9.23
C PHE A 140 -2.72 -0.61 9.12
N LYS A 141 -1.90 -0.64 8.05
CA LYS A 141 -0.85 -1.68 7.94
C LYS A 141 0.34 -1.45 8.88
N ASN A 142 0.48 -0.25 9.47
CA ASN A 142 1.54 0.04 10.45
C ASN A 142 1.12 -0.19 11.91
N THR A 143 -0.16 -0.35 12.23
CA THR A 143 -0.63 -0.55 13.62
C THR A 143 -0.63 -2.01 14.07
N ASN A 144 -0.44 -2.97 13.16
CA ASN A 144 -0.34 -4.40 13.51
C ASN A 144 1.10 -4.91 13.70
N LYS A 145 2.12 -4.03 13.65
CA LYS A 145 3.50 -4.42 13.93
C LYS A 145 3.97 -4.08 15.36
N GLU A 146 3.17 -3.35 16.14
CA GLU A 146 3.47 -3.01 17.54
C GLU A 146 2.72 -3.85 18.58
N LYS A 147 1.85 -4.79 18.17
CA LYS A 147 1.07 -5.63 19.12
C LYS A 147 1.39 -7.12 19.14
N ASN A 148 2.37 -7.60 18.37
CA ASN A 148 2.82 -9.01 18.41
C ASN A 148 4.34 -9.09 18.68
N GLY A 149 4.77 -8.47 19.78
CA GLY A 149 6.16 -8.43 20.22
C GLY A 149 6.29 -8.24 21.72
N ASN A 150 5.37 -8.83 22.48
CA ASN A 150 5.51 -9.14 23.89
C ASN A 150 4.38 -10.12 24.21
N ASP A 151 4.69 -11.40 24.05
CA ASP A 151 4.26 -12.52 24.88
C ASP A 151 5.07 -13.76 24.45
#